data_AF-A0A133MT70-F1
#
_entry.id   AF-A0A133MT70-F1
#
_cell.length_a   1.000
_cell.length_b   1.000
_cell.length_c   1.000
_cell.angle_alpha   90.00
_cell.angle_beta   90.00
_cell.angle_gamma   90.00
#
_symmetry.space_group_name_H-M   'P 1'
#
loop_
_entity.id
_entity.type
_entity.pdbx_description
1 polymer ?
#
loop_
_entity_poly.entity_id
_entity_poly.type
_entity_poly.pdbx_seq_one_letter_code
_entity_poly.pdbx_strand_id
1 'polypeptide(L)'
;MEGINLRKKRNFKLITAITLIFTFFLTNIKVFAIEITSTEADSYLNYDSPTWGKVLPIGNHRYYVPESLKTCYCLNTGALNPTGEDYTKEIPVDAGIETIIYWGYPAKDGSEWGLTKDEYRYVTQLAIWAYQKEAGLSRGLVRERLQSGIVPLNKLKPAIDFLVEKAHAKELPTFFEVTPSN
;
A
#
# COMPACT_ATOMS: atom_id res chain seq x y z
N MET A 1 -9.26 31.74 56.44
CA MET A 1 -8.24 30.83 55.86
C MET A 1 -8.82 29.78 54.89
N GLU A 2 -10.14 29.54 54.84
CA GLU A 2 -10.76 28.53 53.95
C GLU A 2 -10.80 28.91 52.45
N GLY A 3 -11.01 30.19 52.11
CA GLY A 3 -11.15 30.61 50.70
C GLY A 3 -9.89 30.43 49.84
N ILE A 4 -8.69 30.53 50.45
CA ILE A 4 -7.40 30.32 49.77
C ILE A 4 -7.21 28.84 49.42
N ASN A 5 -7.69 27.94 50.28
CA ASN A 5 -7.53 26.50 50.14
C ASN A 5 -8.47 25.91 49.06
N LEU A 6 -9.70 26.43 48.99
CA LEU A 6 -10.67 26.11 47.93
C LEU A 6 -10.20 26.59 46.55
N ARG A 7 -9.62 27.80 46.47
CA ARG A 7 -9.07 28.36 45.22
C ARG A 7 -7.85 27.57 44.72
N LYS A 8 -6.96 27.13 45.63
CA LYS A 8 -5.84 26.22 45.31
C LYS A 8 -6.32 24.85 44.81
N LYS A 9 -7.29 24.21 45.48
CA LYS A 9 -7.87 22.92 45.03
C LYS A 9 -8.54 23.01 43.66
N ARG A 10 -9.27 24.10 43.39
CA ARG A 10 -9.93 24.33 42.09
C ARG A 10 -8.91 24.55 40.97
N ASN A 11 -7.87 25.35 41.23
CA ASN A 11 -6.79 25.60 40.25
C ASN A 11 -5.98 24.32 39.99
N PHE A 12 -5.72 23.50 41.00
CA PHE A 12 -5.03 22.22 40.84
C PHE A 12 -5.83 21.27 39.95
N LYS A 13 -7.13 21.09 40.23
CA LYS A 13 -8.02 20.26 39.38
C LYS A 13 -8.08 20.74 37.93
N LEU A 14 -8.08 22.07 37.71
CA LEU A 14 -8.11 22.66 36.37
C LEU A 14 -6.80 22.37 35.61
N ILE A 15 -5.65 22.55 36.28
CA ILE A 15 -4.33 22.24 35.70
C ILE A 15 -4.25 20.76 35.37
N THR A 16 -4.63 19.86 36.29
CA THR A 16 -4.60 18.41 36.05
C THR A 16 -5.50 18.01 34.89
N ALA A 17 -6.70 18.61 34.76
CA ALA A 17 -7.60 18.35 33.64
C ALA A 17 -7.01 18.83 32.30
N ILE A 18 -6.42 20.03 32.25
CA ILE A 18 -5.75 20.56 31.05
C ILE A 18 -4.56 19.68 30.67
N THR A 19 -3.75 19.26 31.64
CA THR A 19 -2.62 18.37 31.39
C THR A 19 -3.08 17.01 30.88
N LEU A 20 -4.11 16.40 31.48
CA LEU A 20 -4.70 15.14 31.00
C LEU A 20 -5.24 15.27 29.57
N ILE A 21 -5.91 16.36 29.25
CA ILE A 21 -6.43 16.64 27.91
C ILE A 21 -5.26 16.79 26.92
N PHE A 22 -4.24 17.57 27.25
CA PHE A 22 -3.06 17.74 26.40
C PHE A 22 -2.26 16.45 26.22
N THR A 23 -2.05 15.69 27.30
CA THR A 23 -1.38 14.38 27.22
C THR A 23 -2.21 13.42 26.37
N PHE A 24 -3.54 13.40 26.51
CA PHE A 24 -4.41 12.58 25.68
C PHE A 24 -4.36 13.00 24.20
N PHE A 25 -4.36 14.28 23.88
CA PHE A 25 -4.22 14.73 22.48
C PHE A 25 -2.82 14.47 21.92
N LEU A 26 -1.75 14.72 22.68
CA LEU A 26 -0.37 14.54 22.24
C LEU A 26 0.02 13.06 22.08
N THR A 27 -0.51 12.15 22.90
CA THR A 27 -0.21 10.70 22.77
C THR A 27 -1.02 10.02 21.68
N ASN A 28 -2.16 10.59 21.27
CA ASN A 28 -3.01 10.04 20.21
C ASN A 28 -2.68 10.58 18.81
N ILE A 29 -1.96 11.70 18.68
CA ILE A 29 -1.48 12.18 17.38
C ILE A 29 -0.17 11.46 17.04
N LYS A 30 -0.29 10.22 16.55
CA LYS A 30 0.82 9.52 15.87
C LYS A 30 0.78 9.84 14.38
N VAL A 31 0.93 11.12 14.05
CA VAL A 31 1.13 11.54 12.66
C VAL A 31 2.64 11.62 12.45
N PHE A 32 3.26 10.47 12.22
CA PHE A 32 4.64 10.45 11.76
C PHE A 32 4.61 10.74 10.25
N ALA A 33 5.28 11.82 9.86
CA ALA A 33 5.59 12.05 8.46
C ALA A 33 6.50 10.92 7.97
N ILE A 34 6.12 10.29 6.85
CA ILE A 34 6.95 9.31 6.16
C ILE A 34 7.30 9.90 4.79
N GLU A 35 8.59 10.10 4.57
CA GLU A 35 9.11 10.43 3.26
C GLU A 35 9.02 9.21 2.33
N ILE A 36 8.49 9.41 1.13
CA ILE A 36 8.50 8.41 0.08
C ILE A 36 9.20 9.00 -1.14
N THR A 37 10.09 8.23 -1.74
CA THR A 37 10.78 8.56 -2.98
C THR A 37 10.57 7.48 -4.04
N SER A 38 11.07 7.72 -5.25
CA SER A 38 11.03 6.75 -6.34
C SER A 38 12.29 6.77 -7.19
N THR A 39 12.63 5.61 -7.75
CA THR A 39 13.63 5.49 -8.82
C THR A 39 12.97 5.02 -10.10
N GLU A 40 13.49 5.48 -11.23
CA GLU A 40 13.14 4.91 -12.53
C GLU A 40 13.70 3.49 -12.67
N ALA A 41 12.94 2.64 -13.33
CA ALA A 41 13.26 1.27 -13.66
C ALA A 41 12.50 0.86 -14.93
N ASP A 42 12.72 -0.35 -15.41
CA ASP A 42 12.08 -0.83 -16.62
C ASP A 42 10.55 -0.93 -16.46
N SER A 43 9.85 -0.49 -17.51
CA SER A 43 8.47 -0.89 -17.78
C SER A 43 8.50 -2.21 -18.55
N TYR A 44 8.28 -3.31 -17.84
CA TYR A 44 8.35 -4.65 -18.43
C TYR A 44 7.25 -4.90 -19.48
N LEU A 45 6.03 -4.41 -19.21
CA LEU A 45 4.88 -4.54 -20.10
C LEU A 45 4.46 -3.18 -20.66
N ASN A 46 3.64 -3.28 -21.70
CA ASN A 46 2.90 -2.15 -22.25
C ASN A 46 1.41 -2.24 -21.87
N TYR A 47 0.70 -1.14 -22.06
CA TYR A 47 -0.73 -1.01 -21.83
C TYR A 47 -1.41 -0.35 -23.02
N ASP A 48 -2.44 -0.99 -23.56
CA ASP A 48 -3.33 -0.40 -24.56
C ASP A 48 -4.23 0.66 -23.89
N SER A 49 -3.77 1.91 -23.91
CA SER A 49 -4.37 3.00 -23.15
C SER A 49 -5.62 3.54 -23.85
N PRO A 50 -6.82 3.38 -23.27
CA PRO A 50 -8.03 3.95 -23.84
C PRO A 50 -8.02 5.49 -23.78
N THR A 51 -7.31 6.08 -22.81
CA THR A 51 -7.20 7.53 -22.66
C THR A 51 -6.42 8.17 -23.79
N TRP A 52 -5.40 7.49 -24.31
CA TRP A 52 -4.48 8.04 -25.32
C TRP A 52 -4.66 7.41 -26.70
N GLY A 53 -5.43 6.32 -26.83
CA GLY A 53 -5.61 5.58 -28.08
C GLY A 53 -4.32 4.94 -28.61
N LYS A 54 -3.36 4.63 -27.73
CA LYS A 54 -2.06 4.04 -28.09
C LYS A 54 -1.55 3.09 -27.01
N VAL A 55 -0.69 2.16 -27.44
CA VAL A 55 0.05 1.25 -26.57
C VAL A 55 1.26 1.98 -25.99
N LEU A 56 1.37 2.02 -24.66
CA LEU A 56 2.42 2.74 -23.93
C LEU A 56 3.08 1.86 -22.88
N PRO A 57 4.36 2.09 -22.54
CA PRO A 57 4.98 1.50 -21.36
C PRO A 57 4.20 1.86 -20.10
N ILE A 58 4.10 0.93 -19.15
CA ILE A 58 3.38 1.14 -17.89
C ILE A 58 4.26 0.78 -16.70
N GLY A 59 4.26 1.62 -15.65
CA GLY A 59 4.85 1.29 -14.36
C GLY A 59 6.39 1.33 -14.28
N ASN A 60 7.03 2.37 -14.86
CA ASN A 60 8.50 2.55 -14.84
C ASN A 60 9.06 3.03 -13.48
N HIS A 61 8.28 3.15 -12.40
CA HIS A 61 8.79 3.62 -11.11
C HIS A 61 8.79 2.55 -10.03
N ARG A 62 9.70 2.73 -9.08
CA ARG A 62 9.93 1.87 -7.92
C ARG A 62 9.97 2.74 -6.67
N TYR A 63 8.91 2.67 -5.85
CA TYR A 63 8.76 3.54 -4.68
C TYR A 63 9.32 2.93 -3.40
N TYR A 64 9.93 3.75 -2.55
CA TYR A 64 10.49 3.30 -1.28
C TYR A 64 10.61 4.43 -0.27
N VAL A 65 10.72 4.05 1.01
CA VAL A 65 11.11 4.96 2.09
C VAL A 65 12.65 5.09 2.07
N PRO A 66 13.23 6.29 1.89
CA PRO A 66 14.68 6.46 1.69
C PRO A 66 15.55 5.82 2.77
N GLU A 67 15.24 6.06 4.05
CA GLU A 67 16.09 5.61 5.16
C GLU A 67 16.05 4.10 5.40
N SER A 68 14.88 3.48 5.19
CA SER A 68 14.67 2.06 5.51
C SER A 68 14.65 1.16 4.28
N LEU A 69 14.64 1.75 3.08
CA LEU A 69 14.44 1.07 1.79
C LEU A 69 13.20 0.17 1.75
N LYS A 70 12.23 0.42 2.64
CA LYS A 70 10.95 -0.29 2.65
C LYS A 70 10.26 -0.05 1.32
N THR A 71 9.86 -1.13 0.66
CA THR A 71 9.15 -1.05 -0.61
C THR A 71 7.77 -0.44 -0.43
N CYS A 72 7.43 0.49 -1.32
CA CYS A 72 6.12 1.12 -1.38
C CYS A 72 5.49 0.88 -2.76
N TYR A 73 4.17 1.00 -2.82
CA TYR A 73 3.37 0.86 -4.04
C TYR A 73 2.46 2.06 -4.23
N CYS A 74 2.30 2.47 -5.48
CA CYS A 74 1.40 3.53 -5.86
C CYS A 74 -0.03 3.00 -5.90
N LEU A 75 -0.96 3.69 -5.24
CA LEU A 75 -2.39 3.35 -5.21
C LEU A 75 -3.23 4.15 -6.23
N ASN A 76 -2.60 5.06 -6.99
CA ASN A 76 -3.29 5.92 -7.93
C ASN A 76 -2.53 6.01 -9.25
N THR A 77 -3.04 5.33 -10.28
CA THR A 77 -2.45 5.32 -11.63
C THR A 77 -2.38 6.70 -12.30
N GLY A 78 -2.98 7.75 -11.73
CA GLY A 78 -3.00 9.11 -12.27
C GLY A 78 -2.36 10.17 -11.40
N ALA A 79 -1.85 9.80 -10.23
CA ALA A 79 -1.06 10.72 -9.43
C ALA A 79 0.37 10.84 -10.00
N LEU A 80 0.98 11.99 -9.76
CA LEU A 80 2.43 12.14 -9.95
C LEU A 80 3.17 11.26 -8.94
N ASN A 81 4.37 10.83 -9.33
CA ASN A 81 5.25 10.07 -8.45
C ASN A 81 5.70 10.95 -7.27
N PRO A 82 5.92 10.37 -6.09
CA PRO A 82 6.45 11.12 -4.96
C PRO A 82 7.90 11.54 -5.25
N THR A 83 8.26 12.76 -4.82
CA THR A 83 9.56 13.39 -5.05
C THR A 83 10.38 13.56 -3.77
N GLY A 84 10.11 12.75 -2.74
CA GLY A 84 10.69 12.94 -1.39
C GLY A 84 9.86 13.88 -0.52
N GLU A 85 8.54 13.95 -0.75
CA GLU A 85 7.64 14.70 0.11
C GLU A 85 7.17 13.85 1.30
N ASP A 86 6.93 14.53 2.42
CA ASP A 86 6.46 13.92 3.66
C ASP A 86 4.96 13.64 3.62
N TYR A 87 4.60 12.37 3.78
CA TYR A 87 3.21 11.94 3.93
C TYR A 87 2.85 11.80 5.41
N THR A 88 1.85 12.56 5.85
CA THR A 88 1.42 12.66 7.25
C THR A 88 0.19 11.81 7.57
N LYS A 89 -0.32 11.02 6.62
CA LYS A 89 -1.57 10.29 6.80
C LYS A 89 -1.41 8.83 6.41
N GLU A 90 -1.49 7.96 7.42
CA GLU A 90 -1.78 6.56 7.21
C GLU A 90 -3.26 6.42 6.82
N ILE A 91 -3.52 5.70 5.74
CA ILE A 91 -4.88 5.41 5.26
C ILE A 91 -5.06 3.91 5.38
N PRO A 92 -6.15 3.42 6.01
CA PRO A 92 -6.45 1.99 5.98
C PRO A 92 -6.58 1.52 4.53
N VAL A 93 -5.95 0.39 4.23
CA VAL A 93 -5.89 -0.17 2.89
C VAL A 93 -6.93 -1.30 2.78
N ASP A 94 -7.47 -1.51 1.58
CA ASP A 94 -8.43 -2.59 1.34
C ASP A 94 -7.79 -3.97 1.57
N ALA A 95 -8.54 -4.90 2.19
CA ALA A 95 -8.05 -6.24 2.55
C ALA A 95 -7.55 -7.06 1.34
N GLY A 96 -8.07 -6.84 0.14
CA GLY A 96 -7.55 -7.46 -1.07
C GLY A 96 -6.17 -6.92 -1.44
N ILE A 97 -5.92 -5.63 -1.26
CA ILE A 97 -4.57 -5.06 -1.45
C ILE A 97 -3.62 -5.60 -0.38
N GLU A 98 -4.04 -5.72 0.89
CA GLU A 98 -3.22 -6.36 1.92
C GLU A 98 -2.86 -7.82 1.55
N THR A 99 -3.82 -8.54 0.98
CA THR A 99 -3.60 -9.90 0.46
C THR A 99 -2.58 -9.92 -0.69
N ILE A 100 -2.63 -8.95 -1.60
CA ILE A 100 -1.62 -8.80 -2.66
C ILE A 100 -0.24 -8.55 -2.07
N ILE A 101 -0.12 -7.69 -1.04
CA ILE A 101 1.17 -7.43 -0.39
C ILE A 101 1.70 -8.69 0.33
N TYR A 102 0.82 -9.51 0.90
CA TYR A 102 1.19 -10.76 1.54
C TYR A 102 1.76 -11.80 0.57
N TRP A 103 1.12 -12.00 -0.58
CA TRP A 103 1.57 -12.96 -1.60
C TRP A 103 2.61 -12.37 -2.57
N GLY A 104 2.68 -11.05 -2.67
CA GLY A 104 3.54 -10.30 -3.57
C GLY A 104 4.89 -9.94 -2.96
N TYR A 105 5.60 -9.05 -3.63
CA TYR A 105 6.88 -8.52 -3.17
C TYR A 105 6.67 -7.42 -2.10
N PRO A 106 7.50 -7.32 -1.04
CA PRO A 106 8.70 -8.11 -0.77
C PRO A 106 8.48 -9.35 0.11
N ALA A 107 7.24 -9.67 0.51
CA ALA A 107 6.96 -10.84 1.34
C ALA A 107 7.36 -12.15 0.64
N LYS A 108 7.25 -12.19 -0.70
CA LYS A 108 7.78 -13.22 -1.59
C LYS A 108 8.69 -12.57 -2.63
N ASP A 109 9.64 -13.34 -3.16
CA ASP A 109 10.63 -12.82 -4.12
C ASP A 109 10.32 -13.13 -5.60
N GLY A 110 9.25 -13.88 -5.87
CA GLY A 110 8.79 -14.23 -7.22
C GLY A 110 9.54 -15.41 -7.86
N SER A 111 10.46 -16.05 -7.14
CA SER A 111 11.24 -17.18 -7.65
C SER A 111 10.40 -18.39 -8.07
N GLU A 112 9.26 -18.63 -7.42
CA GLU A 112 8.30 -19.68 -7.79
C GLU A 112 7.71 -19.49 -9.20
N TRP A 113 7.72 -18.25 -9.71
CA TRP A 113 7.27 -17.88 -11.04
C TRP A 113 8.42 -17.78 -12.06
N GLY A 114 9.66 -18.06 -11.65
CA GLY A 114 10.85 -17.85 -12.48
C GLY A 114 11.14 -16.37 -12.77
N LEU A 115 10.69 -15.46 -11.90
CA LEU A 115 10.84 -14.02 -12.05
C LEU A 115 11.99 -13.48 -11.19
N THR A 116 12.61 -12.40 -11.65
CA THR A 116 13.53 -11.63 -10.80
C THR A 116 12.76 -10.85 -9.74
N LYS A 117 13.46 -10.41 -8.69
CA LYS A 117 12.87 -9.58 -7.63
C LYS A 117 12.24 -8.28 -8.17
N ASP A 118 12.87 -7.64 -9.16
CA ASP A 118 12.31 -6.42 -9.74
C ASP A 118 11.09 -6.69 -10.61
N GLU A 119 11.10 -7.77 -11.40
CA GLU A 119 9.92 -8.22 -12.16
C GLU A 119 8.75 -8.55 -11.23
N TYR A 120 8.99 -9.22 -10.09
CA TYR A 120 7.91 -9.56 -9.16
C TYR A 120 7.39 -8.34 -8.39
N ARG A 121 8.26 -7.39 -8.06
CA ARG A 121 7.87 -6.07 -7.56
C ARG A 121 6.99 -5.33 -8.56
N TYR A 122 7.37 -5.34 -9.84
CA TYR A 122 6.57 -4.77 -10.91
C TYR A 122 5.20 -5.45 -11.07
N VAL A 123 5.18 -6.79 -11.08
CA VAL A 123 3.95 -7.60 -11.09
C VAL A 123 3.03 -7.23 -9.93
N THR A 124 3.58 -7.07 -8.72
CA THR A 124 2.83 -6.68 -7.53
C THR A 124 2.16 -5.31 -7.71
N GLN A 125 2.87 -4.32 -8.27
CA GLN A 125 2.31 -3.01 -8.58
C GLN A 125 1.15 -3.09 -9.59
N LEU A 126 1.29 -3.88 -10.66
CA LEU A 126 0.24 -4.05 -11.66
C LEU A 126 -0.98 -4.78 -11.09
N ALA A 127 -0.77 -5.79 -10.24
CA ALA A 127 -1.83 -6.51 -9.56
C ALA A 127 -2.66 -5.59 -8.66
N ILE A 128 -2.01 -4.68 -7.91
CA ILE A 128 -2.72 -3.67 -7.10
C ILE A 128 -3.64 -2.82 -7.98
N TRP A 129 -3.11 -2.29 -9.08
CA TRP A 129 -3.90 -1.44 -9.98
C TRP A 129 -5.02 -2.20 -10.70
N ALA A 130 -4.79 -3.47 -11.06
CA ALA A 130 -5.81 -4.33 -11.67
C ALA A 130 -6.94 -4.63 -10.67
N TYR A 131 -6.58 -5.07 -9.46
CA TYR A 131 -7.53 -5.33 -8.40
C TYR A 131 -8.36 -4.08 -8.06
N GLN A 132 -7.72 -2.92 -7.91
CA GLN A 132 -8.44 -1.67 -7.64
C GLN A 132 -9.49 -1.34 -8.70
N LYS A 133 -9.22 -1.66 -9.98
CA LYS A 133 -10.19 -1.49 -11.06
C LYS A 133 -11.34 -2.48 -10.92
N GLU A 134 -11.02 -3.75 -10.73
CA GLU A 134 -12.00 -4.84 -10.67
C GLU A 134 -12.90 -4.76 -9.43
N ALA A 135 -12.36 -4.34 -8.29
CA ALA A 135 -13.08 -4.12 -7.04
C ALA A 135 -13.78 -2.74 -6.96
N GLY A 136 -13.65 -1.89 -7.99
CA GLY A 136 -14.30 -0.56 -8.02
C GLY A 136 -13.71 0.46 -7.04
N LEU A 137 -12.49 0.25 -6.55
CA LEU A 137 -11.81 1.12 -5.57
C LEU A 137 -11.19 2.36 -6.21
N SER A 138 -10.72 2.25 -7.45
CA SER A 138 -10.11 3.36 -8.18
C SER A 138 -10.24 3.17 -9.69
N ARG A 139 -9.73 4.14 -10.47
CA ARG A 139 -9.66 4.00 -11.93
C ARG A 139 -8.78 2.83 -12.38
N GLY A 140 -7.80 2.44 -11.56
CA GLY A 140 -6.91 1.29 -11.73
C GLY A 140 -6.38 1.08 -13.15
N LEU A 141 -6.18 -0.20 -13.52
CA LEU A 141 -5.92 -0.66 -14.88
C LEU A 141 -6.79 -1.88 -15.22
N VAL A 142 -7.11 -2.07 -16.49
CA VAL A 142 -7.83 -3.26 -16.97
C VAL A 142 -6.82 -4.30 -17.46
N ARG A 143 -6.72 -5.45 -16.80
CA ARG A 143 -5.63 -6.42 -17.04
C ARG A 143 -5.64 -7.03 -18.45
N GLU A 144 -6.80 -7.07 -19.09
CA GLU A 144 -6.99 -7.55 -20.47
C GLU A 144 -6.34 -6.62 -21.52
N ARG A 145 -6.01 -5.39 -21.13
CA ARG A 145 -5.33 -4.40 -21.98
C ARG A 145 -3.81 -4.42 -21.83
N LEU A 146 -3.26 -5.27 -20.96
CA LEU A 146 -1.82 -5.48 -20.87
C LEU A 146 -1.32 -6.10 -22.18
N GLN A 147 -0.17 -5.63 -22.63
CA GLN A 147 0.48 -6.06 -23.87
C GLN A 147 1.95 -6.39 -23.58
N SER A 148 2.55 -7.22 -24.42
CA SER A 148 3.99 -7.48 -24.37
C SER A 148 4.78 -6.17 -24.48
N GLY A 149 5.83 -6.05 -23.67
CA GLY A 149 6.78 -4.95 -23.70
C GLY A 149 8.17 -5.48 -23.98
N ILE A 150 9.14 -5.09 -23.15
CA ILE A 150 10.50 -5.66 -23.21
C ILE A 150 10.53 -7.14 -22.78
N VAL A 151 9.49 -7.60 -22.07
CA VAL A 151 9.24 -9.02 -21.80
C VAL A 151 7.88 -9.43 -22.38
N PRO A 152 7.71 -10.71 -22.76
CA PRO A 152 6.43 -11.17 -23.28
C PRO A 152 5.39 -11.23 -22.17
N LEU A 153 4.14 -10.87 -22.48
CA LEU A 153 3.05 -10.80 -21.52
C LEU A 153 2.85 -12.12 -20.75
N ASN A 154 2.98 -13.25 -21.45
CA ASN A 154 2.80 -14.59 -20.87
C ASN A 154 3.84 -14.93 -19.77
N LYS A 155 4.96 -14.21 -19.69
CA LYS A 155 5.94 -14.39 -18.61
C LYS A 155 5.41 -13.84 -17.27
N LEU A 156 4.78 -12.66 -17.30
CA LEU A 156 4.38 -11.93 -16.09
C LEU A 156 2.90 -12.10 -15.74
N LYS A 157 2.04 -12.27 -16.75
CA LYS A 157 0.58 -12.36 -16.61
C LYS A 157 0.13 -13.44 -15.60
N PRO A 158 0.69 -14.67 -15.56
CA PRO A 158 0.26 -15.67 -14.60
C PRO A 158 0.39 -15.21 -13.14
N ALA A 159 1.49 -14.54 -12.80
CA ALA A 159 1.72 -14.01 -11.46
C ALA A 159 0.81 -12.82 -11.14
N ILE A 160 0.54 -11.95 -12.12
CA ILE A 160 -0.43 -10.85 -11.97
C ILE A 160 -1.82 -11.42 -11.67
N ASP A 161 -2.28 -12.38 -12.48
CA ASP A 161 -3.60 -12.98 -12.35
C ASP A 161 -3.76 -13.71 -11.01
N PHE A 162 -2.75 -14.47 -10.60
CA PHE A 162 -2.70 -15.12 -9.29
C PHE A 162 -2.89 -14.13 -8.14
N LEU A 163 -2.14 -13.03 -8.11
CA LEU A 163 -2.24 -12.03 -7.05
C LEU A 163 -3.62 -11.37 -7.01
N VAL A 164 -4.19 -11.05 -8.18
CA VAL A 164 -5.53 -10.46 -8.28
C VAL A 164 -6.60 -11.45 -7.81
N GLU A 165 -6.49 -12.73 -8.16
CA GLU A 165 -7.41 -13.78 -7.72
C GLU A 165 -7.35 -14.00 -6.20
N LYS A 166 -6.15 -14.04 -5.61
CA LYS A 166 -5.97 -14.08 -4.15
C LYS A 166 -6.60 -12.86 -3.48
N ALA A 167 -6.45 -11.67 -4.06
CA ALA A 167 -7.04 -10.43 -3.56
C ALA A 167 -8.57 -10.47 -3.49
N HIS A 168 -9.22 -10.94 -4.56
CA HIS A 168 -10.67 -11.10 -4.60
C HIS A 168 -11.16 -12.13 -3.59
N ALA A 169 -10.45 -13.25 -3.46
CA ALA A 169 -10.75 -14.27 -2.46
C ALA A 169 -10.42 -13.83 -1.02
N LYS A 170 -9.61 -12.76 -0.86
CA LYS A 170 -9.03 -12.32 0.42
C LYS A 170 -8.34 -13.49 1.14
N GLU A 171 -7.68 -14.34 0.35
CA GLU A 171 -7.13 -15.61 0.81
C GLU A 171 -5.78 -15.37 1.50
N LEU A 172 -5.78 -15.40 2.83
CA LEU A 172 -4.59 -15.47 3.65
C LEU A 172 -4.50 -16.88 4.28
N PRO A 173 -3.31 -17.40 4.57
CA PRO A 173 -3.19 -18.72 5.19
C PRO A 173 -3.86 -18.75 6.56
N THR A 174 -4.62 -19.81 6.80
CA THR A 174 -5.20 -20.09 8.12
C THR A 174 -4.07 -20.51 9.06
N PHE A 175 -3.79 -19.69 10.08
CA PHE A 175 -2.68 -19.94 11.01
C PHE A 175 -3.02 -20.97 12.10
N PHE A 176 -4.29 -21.11 12.44
CA PHE A 176 -4.76 -22.02 13.48
C PHE A 176 -6.25 -22.32 13.29
N GLU A 177 -6.62 -23.59 13.43
CA GLU A 177 -8.01 -24.04 13.40
C GLU A 177 -8.24 -25.00 14.58
N VAL A 178 -9.31 -24.79 15.34
CA VAL A 178 -9.75 -25.73 16.38
C VAL A 178 -10.85 -26.59 15.81
N THR A 179 -10.55 -27.86 15.54
CA THR A 179 -11.57 -28.84 15.17
C THR A 179 -12.10 -29.49 16.44
N PRO A 180 -13.41 -29.38 16.76
CA PRO A 180 -13.98 -30.07 17.91
C PRO A 180 -13.86 -31.58 17.74
N SER A 181 -13.36 -32.28 18.76
CA SER A 181 -13.51 -33.73 18.88
C SER A 181 -14.93 -34.03 19.37
N ASN A 182 -15.68 -34.82 18.60
CA ASN A 182 -16.94 -35.43 19.05
C ASN A 182 -16.67 -36.58 20.02
#